data_AF-A0AA37FCR1-F1
#
_entry.id   AF-A0AA37FCR1-F1
#
_cell.length_a   1.000
_cell.length_b   1.000
_cell.length_c   1.000
_cell.angle_alpha   90.00
_cell.angle_beta   90.00
_cell.angle_gamma   90.00
#
_symmetry.space_group_name_H-M   'P 1'
#
loop_
_entity.id
_entity.type
_entity.pdbx_description
1 polymer ?
#
loop_
_entity_poly.entity_id
_entity_poly.type
_entity_poly.pdbx_seq_one_letter_code
_entity_poly.pdbx_strand_id
1 'polypeptide(L)'
;MDSTAFDVIKRLGDLLTVQVNSSTELSAGVGKAANAVDRERAKKKTSNEGHGPRKPGLRQLPRPERGPLWVTPWDVLATFARGTALARQGRGRGLAEHWQGLKYCRAFAADRHGSLRLTDEGKAPELSYRAMQARELGRAFGLAVAEWALRERYPDHLISIVDAETVLLPGFARTRPAGTLGARPRPDFLLEAWRPGEGSRVFVVTVNGNHQAVTPKTSASSRTTYRQLARGSERVERFHLGQRNVTPALTTSTEFLAAAGVTVHVLHTDGGVELPVRPAAGADSADTAIGRRSLPYVDSVVLPKELGAERHNAFLIPEKEFSWFSRVVARAHAAGQLSLAGGGGAVGQYLIDEQGRKHFSETAYAGTASVHDAKSCFAGEQYVGTDQVFRVNGTRVEAFSGMAADLYALLAKGKVEEYRRQAYERRNDWPEPDDIDDWGASSIRPDGTALAIRVVPELASSADRSQG
;
A
#
# COMPACT_ATOMS: atom_id res chain seq x y z
N MET A 1 16.85 -9.08 28.82
CA MET A 1 17.63 -7.85 28.61
C MET A 1 16.86 -7.04 27.60
N ASP A 2 16.43 -5.84 27.97
CA ASP A 2 15.75 -4.95 27.03
C ASP A 2 16.78 -4.53 25.97
N SER A 3 16.46 -4.78 24.69
CA SER A 3 17.31 -4.37 23.56
C SER A 3 17.55 -2.86 23.62
N THR A 4 18.79 -2.41 23.44
CA THR A 4 19.09 -0.97 23.36
C THR A 4 18.38 -0.34 22.15
N ALA A 5 18.26 0.99 22.11
CA ALA A 5 17.72 1.66 20.93
C ALA A 5 18.54 1.34 19.67
N PHE A 6 19.86 1.27 19.80
CA PHE A 6 20.76 0.89 18.72
C PHE A 6 20.46 -0.53 18.20
N ASP A 7 20.27 -1.50 19.11
CA ASP A 7 19.90 -2.87 18.72
C ASP A 7 18.55 -2.93 18.01
N VAL A 8 17.57 -2.13 18.47
CA VAL A 8 16.25 -2.04 17.82
C VAL A 8 16.40 -1.48 16.40
N ILE A 9 17.12 -0.38 16.23
CA ILE A 9 17.29 0.26 14.92
C ILE A 9 18.07 -0.65 13.97
N LYS A 10 19.18 -1.24 14.42
CA LYS A 10 19.98 -2.17 13.61
C LYS A 10 19.14 -3.35 13.14
N ARG A 11 18.33 -3.94 14.02
CA ARG A 11 17.42 -5.06 13.68
C ARG A 11 16.36 -4.71 12.64
N LEU A 12 16.03 -3.43 12.45
CA LEU A 12 15.10 -3.03 11.40
C LEU A 12 15.69 -3.23 10.00
N GLY A 13 17.02 -3.26 9.88
CA GLY A 13 17.76 -3.56 8.64
C GLY A 13 18.06 -5.04 8.44
N ASP A 14 17.74 -5.92 9.40
CA ASP A 14 17.99 -7.35 9.24
C ASP A 14 17.13 -7.92 8.10
N LEU A 15 17.76 -8.54 7.11
CA LEU A 15 17.05 -9.24 6.04
C LEU A 15 16.44 -10.54 6.57
N LEU A 16 15.11 -10.61 6.61
CA LEU A 16 14.36 -11.72 7.19
C LEU A 16 13.40 -12.36 6.18
N THR A 17 12.97 -13.58 6.49
CA THR A 17 11.97 -14.29 5.68
C THR A 17 10.56 -14.07 6.22
N VAL A 18 9.64 -13.67 5.34
CA VAL A 18 8.19 -13.70 5.55
C VAL A 18 7.62 -14.82 4.70
N GLN A 19 6.88 -15.73 5.34
CA GLN A 19 6.32 -16.89 4.64
C GLN A 19 5.18 -16.47 3.72
N VAL A 20 5.21 -16.89 2.47
CA VAL A 20 4.13 -16.67 1.50
C VAL A 20 3.41 -18.00 1.29
N ASN A 21 2.16 -18.09 1.75
CA ASN A 21 1.32 -19.26 1.47
C ASN A 21 0.40 -18.96 0.29
N SER A 22 0.66 -19.61 -0.83
CA SER A 22 -0.23 -19.61 -1.99
C SER A 22 -0.33 -21.02 -2.56
N SER A 23 -1.40 -21.71 -2.21
CA SER A 23 -1.56 -23.15 -2.46
C SER A 23 -2.98 -23.52 -2.90
N THR A 24 -3.12 -24.70 -3.49
CA THR A 24 -4.42 -25.30 -3.82
C THR A 24 -5.29 -25.52 -2.58
N GLU A 25 -4.67 -25.92 -1.48
CA GLU A 25 -5.32 -26.15 -0.18
C GLU A 25 -5.87 -24.84 0.38
N LEU A 26 -5.13 -23.73 0.22
CA LEU A 26 -5.60 -22.39 0.59
C LEU A 26 -6.85 -22.02 -0.20
N SER A 27 -6.83 -22.15 -1.54
CA SER A 27 -8.00 -21.82 -2.39
C SER A 27 -9.22 -22.67 -2.02
N ALA A 28 -9.04 -23.98 -1.83
CA ALA A 28 -10.12 -24.87 -1.40
C ALA A 28 -10.66 -24.51 0.00
N GLY A 29 -9.78 -24.14 0.93
CA GLY A 29 -10.15 -23.68 2.27
C GLY A 29 -10.96 -22.39 2.25
N VAL A 30 -10.58 -21.43 1.39
CA VAL A 30 -11.33 -20.19 1.15
C VAL A 30 -12.70 -20.47 0.57
N GLY A 31 -12.84 -21.41 -0.37
CA GLY A 31 -14.13 -21.85 -0.89
C GLY A 31 -15.07 -22.42 0.20
N LYS A 32 -14.53 -23.23 1.12
CA LYS A 32 -15.29 -23.73 2.27
C LYS A 32 -15.73 -22.61 3.23
N ALA A 33 -14.84 -21.65 3.50
CA ALA A 33 -15.15 -20.49 4.34
C ALA A 33 -16.19 -19.56 3.69
N ALA A 34 -16.13 -19.37 2.38
CA ALA A 34 -17.12 -18.61 1.60
C ALA A 34 -18.53 -19.20 1.77
N ASN A 35 -18.67 -20.52 1.58
CA ASN A 35 -19.94 -21.23 1.77
C ASN A 35 -20.47 -21.10 3.20
N ALA A 36 -19.59 -21.16 4.21
CA ALA A 36 -19.99 -20.98 5.61
C ALA A 36 -20.49 -19.55 5.89
N VAL A 37 -19.79 -18.54 5.37
CA VAL A 37 -20.20 -17.13 5.47
C VAL A 37 -21.58 -16.92 4.82
N ASP A 38 -21.83 -17.53 3.67
CA ASP A 38 -23.12 -17.40 2.98
C ASP A 38 -24.26 -18.07 3.75
N ARG A 39 -24.02 -19.27 4.30
CA ARG A 39 -24.99 -19.95 5.19
C ARG A 39 -25.30 -19.13 6.44
N GLU A 40 -24.28 -18.53 7.06
CA GLU A 40 -24.49 -17.66 8.23
C GLU A 40 -25.33 -16.42 7.89
N ARG A 41 -25.06 -15.79 6.73
CA ARG A 41 -25.84 -14.64 6.24
C ARG A 41 -27.28 -15.01 5.93
N ALA A 42 -27.50 -16.12 5.24
CA ALA A 42 -28.84 -16.63 4.92
C ALA A 42 -29.67 -16.87 6.20
N LYS A 43 -29.05 -17.40 7.27
CA LYS A 43 -29.70 -17.58 8.57
C LYS A 43 -30.05 -16.26 9.27
N LYS A 44 -29.19 -15.24 9.14
CA LYS A 44 -29.35 -13.95 9.82
C LYS A 44 -30.30 -12.98 9.11
N LYS A 45 -30.87 -13.34 7.95
CA LYS A 45 -31.69 -12.45 7.09
C LYS A 45 -31.08 -11.05 6.93
N THR A 46 -29.75 -10.98 6.87
CA THR A 46 -29.04 -9.70 6.83
C THR A 46 -29.33 -9.02 5.50
N SER A 47 -29.60 -7.70 5.51
CA SER A 47 -29.78 -6.90 4.30
C SER A 47 -28.64 -7.18 3.30
N ASN A 48 -28.97 -7.33 2.02
CA ASN A 48 -28.00 -7.51 0.93
C ASN A 48 -27.12 -6.28 0.69
N GLU A 49 -27.33 -5.17 1.39
CA GLU A 49 -26.51 -3.97 1.30
C GLU A 49 -25.05 -4.26 1.71
N GLY A 50 -24.18 -4.35 0.71
CA GLY A 50 -22.76 -4.67 0.88
C GLY A 50 -22.38 -6.11 0.52
N HIS A 51 -23.36 -6.97 0.22
CA HIS A 51 -23.14 -8.34 -0.25
C HIS A 51 -23.10 -8.37 -1.78
N GLY A 52 -22.17 -9.14 -2.35
CA GLY A 52 -21.97 -9.19 -3.79
C GLY A 52 -21.34 -10.50 -4.22
N PRO A 53 -21.33 -10.77 -5.52
CA PRO A 53 -20.63 -11.93 -6.08
C PRO A 53 -19.17 -11.92 -5.65
N ARG A 54 -18.60 -13.11 -5.49
CA ARG A 54 -17.16 -13.29 -5.28
C ARG A 54 -16.46 -13.36 -6.63
N LYS A 55 -15.24 -12.83 -6.66
CA LYS A 55 -14.35 -12.91 -7.82
C LYS A 55 -14.12 -14.38 -8.19
N PRO A 56 -14.52 -14.83 -9.39
CA PRO A 56 -14.30 -16.21 -9.82
C PRO A 56 -12.82 -16.45 -10.13
N GLY A 57 -12.41 -17.72 -10.12
CA GLY A 57 -11.07 -18.12 -10.57
C GLY A 57 -9.94 -17.76 -9.62
N LEU A 58 -10.22 -17.56 -8.33
CA LEU A 58 -9.17 -17.42 -7.32
C LEU A 58 -8.31 -18.69 -7.21
N ARG A 59 -7.01 -18.53 -7.42
CA ARG A 59 -6.04 -19.62 -7.42
C ARG A 59 -4.74 -19.19 -6.75
N GLN A 60 -3.87 -20.19 -6.53
CA GLN A 60 -2.50 -19.98 -6.10
C GLN A 60 -1.70 -19.16 -7.14
N LEU A 61 -0.76 -18.35 -6.66
CA LEU A 61 0.17 -17.57 -7.48
C LEU A 61 0.92 -18.44 -8.51
N PRO A 62 1.43 -17.90 -9.62
CA PRO A 62 2.40 -18.59 -10.49
C PRO A 62 3.61 -19.10 -9.70
N ARG A 63 4.25 -20.19 -10.17
CA ARG A 63 5.37 -20.84 -9.43
C ARG A 63 6.51 -19.89 -9.01
N PRO A 64 6.99 -18.95 -9.85
CA PRO A 64 8.05 -18.02 -9.47
C PRO A 64 7.69 -17.15 -8.26
N GLU A 65 6.40 -16.87 -8.09
CA GLU A 65 5.85 -15.96 -7.07
C GLU A 65 5.45 -16.70 -5.77
N ARG A 66 5.91 -17.94 -5.55
CA ARG A 66 5.55 -18.75 -4.35
C ARG A 66 6.64 -18.87 -3.30
N GLY A 67 7.83 -18.33 -3.57
CA GLY A 67 8.93 -18.31 -2.61
C GLY A 67 8.61 -17.47 -1.37
N PRO A 68 9.35 -17.65 -0.26
CA PRO A 68 9.30 -16.71 0.84
C PRO A 68 9.74 -15.33 0.37
N LEU A 69 9.13 -14.29 0.94
CA LEU A 69 9.57 -12.92 0.72
C LEU A 69 10.77 -12.64 1.62
N TRP A 70 11.88 -12.24 1.03
CA TRP A 70 13.04 -11.69 1.74
C TRP A 70 12.85 -10.18 1.88
N VAL A 71 12.78 -9.70 3.11
CA VAL A 71 12.44 -8.30 3.38
C VAL A 71 12.96 -7.88 4.75
N THR A 72 13.39 -6.63 4.88
CA THR A 72 13.71 -6.06 6.19
C THR A 72 12.43 -5.60 6.89
N PRO A 73 12.37 -5.60 8.24
CA PRO A 73 11.26 -4.96 8.95
C PRO A 73 11.05 -3.50 8.51
N TRP A 74 12.13 -2.78 8.18
CA TRP A 74 12.05 -1.41 7.70
C TRP A 74 11.39 -1.28 6.32
N ASP A 75 11.70 -2.16 5.36
CA ASP A 75 11.05 -2.20 4.04
C ASP A 75 9.54 -2.43 4.14
N VAL A 76 9.10 -3.25 5.12
CA VAL A 76 7.67 -3.47 5.39
C VAL A 76 7.01 -2.16 5.85
N LEU A 77 7.66 -1.42 6.75
CA LEU A 77 7.16 -0.12 7.22
C LEU A 77 7.22 0.94 6.11
N ALA A 78 8.24 0.91 5.25
CA ALA A 78 8.33 1.79 4.08
C ALA A 78 7.23 1.50 3.05
N THR A 79 6.89 0.23 2.84
CA THR A 79 5.77 -0.16 1.98
C THR A 79 4.43 0.33 2.55
N PHE A 80 4.26 0.24 3.87
CA PHE A 80 3.10 0.82 4.55
C PHE A 80 3.02 2.33 4.36
N ALA A 81 4.10 3.05 4.64
CA ALA A 81 4.22 4.49 4.50
C ALA A 81 3.83 4.96 3.08
N ARG A 82 4.39 4.34 2.03
CA ARG A 82 4.04 4.65 0.63
C ARG A 82 2.59 4.36 0.30
N GLY A 83 2.06 3.23 0.76
CA GLY A 83 0.66 2.87 0.54
C GLY A 83 -0.33 3.81 1.22
N THR A 84 0.01 4.36 2.40
CA THR A 84 -0.91 5.18 3.21
C THR A 84 -0.63 6.67 3.17
N ALA A 85 0.38 7.15 2.45
CA ALA A 85 0.74 8.57 2.39
C ALA A 85 -0.45 9.48 2.00
N LEU A 86 -1.37 8.99 1.14
CA LEU A 86 -2.61 9.68 0.78
C LEU A 86 -3.87 9.21 1.53
N ALA A 87 -3.78 8.11 2.30
CA ALA A 87 -4.96 7.46 2.85
C ALA A 87 -5.60 8.33 3.94
N ARG A 88 -6.90 8.62 3.77
CA ARG A 88 -7.79 9.29 4.75
C ARG A 88 -7.11 10.48 5.44
N GLN A 89 -6.86 11.53 4.65
CA GLN A 89 -6.49 12.89 5.04
C GLN A 89 -7.38 13.40 6.19
N GLY A 90 -7.07 12.97 7.42
CA GLY A 90 -7.87 13.20 8.59
C GLY A 90 -7.92 14.68 8.92
N ARG A 91 -9.01 15.10 9.57
CA ARG A 91 -9.17 16.45 10.13
C ARG A 91 -8.09 16.81 11.18
N GLY A 92 -7.21 15.87 11.53
CA GLY A 92 -5.97 16.10 12.26
C GLY A 92 -4.95 16.72 11.31
N ARG A 93 -5.04 18.04 11.15
CA ARG A 93 -4.03 18.86 10.49
C ARG A 93 -2.67 18.55 11.11
N GLY A 94 -1.84 17.77 10.43
CA GLY A 94 -0.39 17.86 10.60
C GLY A 94 0.46 16.71 11.11
N LEU A 95 -0.09 15.52 11.27
CA LEU A 95 0.77 14.33 11.33
C LEU A 95 0.75 13.68 9.96
N ALA A 96 1.92 13.55 9.35
CA ALA A 96 2.04 12.87 8.08
C ALA A 96 1.73 11.37 8.30
N GLU A 97 0.68 10.86 7.65
CA GLU A 97 0.19 9.49 7.86
C GLU A 97 1.25 8.42 7.56
N HIS A 98 2.27 8.75 6.77
CA HIS A 98 3.41 7.88 6.53
C HIS A 98 4.23 7.58 7.80
N TRP A 99 4.19 8.44 8.82
CA TRP A 99 4.85 8.20 10.11
C TRP A 99 4.11 7.26 11.05
N GLN A 100 2.88 6.85 10.72
CA GLN A 100 2.11 5.90 11.55
C GLN A 100 2.85 4.58 11.77
N GLY A 101 3.73 4.18 10.85
CA GLY A 101 4.52 2.96 10.95
C GLY A 101 5.55 2.97 12.09
N LEU A 102 6.01 4.15 12.56
CA LEU A 102 7.09 4.26 13.55
C LEU A 102 6.75 3.61 14.90
N LYS A 103 5.46 3.54 15.26
CA LYS A 103 5.00 2.83 16.47
C LYS A 103 5.24 1.32 16.42
N TYR A 104 5.59 0.77 15.26
CA TYR A 104 5.87 -0.64 15.04
C TYR A 104 7.35 -0.98 14.95
N CYS A 105 8.27 -0.02 15.18
CA CYS A 105 9.72 -0.28 15.13
C CYS A 105 10.19 -1.40 16.09
N ARG A 106 9.42 -1.69 17.14
CA ARG A 106 9.70 -2.79 18.09
C ARG A 106 8.83 -4.03 17.89
N ALA A 107 7.92 -4.01 16.93
CA ALA A 107 6.93 -5.07 16.76
C ALA A 107 7.56 -6.38 16.26
N PHE A 108 8.72 -6.34 15.60
CA PHE A 108 9.29 -7.49 14.89
C PHE A 108 10.71 -7.84 15.33
N ALA A 109 11.03 -9.12 15.27
CA ALA A 109 12.36 -9.67 15.44
C ALA A 109 12.54 -10.91 14.57
N ALA A 110 13.79 -11.27 14.31
CA ALA A 110 14.14 -12.59 13.80
C ALA A 110 13.78 -13.68 14.83
N ASP A 111 13.28 -14.81 14.37
CA ASP A 111 13.35 -16.05 15.13
C ASP A 111 14.69 -16.76 14.92
N ARG A 112 14.87 -17.90 15.62
CA ARG A 112 16.07 -18.74 15.52
C ARG A 112 16.37 -19.29 14.11
N HIS A 113 15.44 -19.16 13.18
CA HIS A 113 15.56 -19.65 11.79
C HIS A 113 15.63 -18.50 10.78
N GLY A 114 15.73 -17.24 11.22
CA GLY A 114 15.75 -16.07 10.34
C GLY A 114 14.38 -15.70 9.77
N SER A 115 13.29 -16.23 10.33
CA SER A 115 11.93 -15.83 9.98
C SER A 115 11.44 -14.67 10.83
N LEU A 116 10.71 -13.75 10.21
CA LEU A 116 10.17 -12.57 10.88
C LEU A 116 9.01 -12.99 11.80
N ARG A 117 9.09 -12.59 13.07
CA ARG A 117 8.06 -12.83 14.10
C ARG A 117 7.73 -11.58 14.88
N LEU A 118 6.54 -11.58 15.49
CA LEU A 118 6.21 -10.60 16.51
C LEU A 118 7.08 -10.80 17.76
N THR A 119 7.60 -9.70 18.29
CA THR A 119 8.17 -9.63 19.65
C THR A 119 7.07 -9.82 20.71
N ASP A 120 7.43 -9.96 21.98
CA ASP A 120 6.42 -10.07 23.04
C ASP A 120 5.58 -8.78 23.16
N GLU A 121 6.19 -7.61 22.95
CA GLU A 121 5.48 -6.33 22.80
C GLU A 121 4.54 -6.35 21.58
N GLY A 122 5.00 -6.90 20.45
CA GLY A 122 4.18 -7.07 19.24
C GLY A 122 2.99 -8.02 19.41
N LYS A 123 3.13 -9.06 20.25
CA LYS A 123 2.08 -10.06 20.54
C LYS A 123 1.03 -9.59 21.54
N ALA A 124 1.41 -8.71 22.45
CA ALA A 124 0.56 -8.18 23.51
C ALA A 124 0.29 -6.68 23.36
N PRO A 125 -0.22 -6.21 22.20
CA PRO A 125 -0.75 -4.85 22.16
C PRO A 125 -1.92 -4.80 23.17
N GLU A 126 -2.08 -3.67 23.85
CA GLU A 126 -3.30 -3.42 24.61
C GLU A 126 -4.52 -3.78 23.74
N LEU A 127 -5.57 -4.35 24.36
CA LEU A 127 -6.72 -4.91 23.63
C LEU A 127 -7.33 -3.91 22.62
N SER A 128 -7.31 -2.61 22.95
CA SER A 128 -7.74 -1.49 22.09
C SER A 128 -6.89 -1.31 20.81
N TYR A 129 -5.62 -1.70 20.83
CA TYR A 129 -4.66 -1.55 19.73
C TYR A 129 -4.53 -2.79 18.84
N ARG A 130 -4.91 -3.98 19.31
CA ARG A 130 -4.72 -5.24 18.56
C ARG A 130 -5.38 -5.22 17.18
N ALA A 131 -6.62 -4.74 17.09
CA ALA A 131 -7.34 -4.66 15.83
C ALA A 131 -6.73 -3.63 14.85
N MET A 132 -6.24 -2.51 15.39
CA MET A 132 -5.54 -1.48 14.61
C MET A 132 -4.21 -2.03 14.06
N GLN A 133 -3.40 -2.64 14.92
CA GLN A 133 -2.15 -3.29 14.53
C GLN A 133 -2.39 -4.35 13.45
N ALA A 134 -3.40 -5.21 13.62
CA ALA A 134 -3.72 -6.23 12.63
C ALA A 134 -4.07 -5.62 11.26
N ARG A 135 -4.82 -4.51 11.26
CA ARG A 135 -5.22 -3.81 10.03
C ARG A 135 -4.03 -3.13 9.35
N GLU A 136 -3.21 -2.41 10.10
CA GLU A 136 -2.11 -1.59 9.56
C GLU A 136 -0.93 -2.46 9.11
N LEU A 137 -0.49 -3.38 9.96
CA LEU A 137 0.53 -4.35 9.55
C LEU A 137 0.00 -5.31 8.47
N GLY A 138 -1.30 -5.62 8.49
CA GLY A 138 -1.93 -6.41 7.43
C GLY A 138 -1.81 -5.74 6.06
N ARG A 139 -1.94 -4.40 6.02
CA ARG A 139 -1.66 -3.60 4.82
C ARG A 139 -0.19 -3.66 4.43
N ALA A 140 0.71 -3.45 5.39
CA ALA A 140 2.15 -3.44 5.18
C ALA A 140 2.64 -4.73 4.50
N PHE A 141 2.40 -5.89 5.15
CA PHE A 141 2.84 -7.18 4.63
C PHE A 141 2.07 -7.62 3.37
N GLY A 142 0.76 -7.37 3.33
CA GLY A 142 -0.06 -7.71 2.16
C GLY A 142 0.38 -6.96 0.91
N LEU A 143 0.70 -5.67 1.03
CA LEU A 143 1.25 -4.85 -0.05
C LEU A 143 2.67 -5.26 -0.42
N ALA A 144 3.53 -5.56 0.56
CA ALA A 144 4.90 -5.99 0.29
C ALA A 144 4.93 -7.29 -0.54
N VAL A 145 4.09 -8.27 -0.19
CA VAL A 145 3.95 -9.52 -0.97
C VAL A 145 3.31 -9.27 -2.34
N ALA A 146 2.30 -8.39 -2.44
CA ALA A 146 1.69 -8.07 -3.72
C ALA A 146 2.66 -7.34 -4.67
N GLU A 147 3.43 -6.38 -4.16
CA GLU A 147 4.47 -5.67 -4.92
C GLU A 147 5.56 -6.64 -5.37
N TRP A 148 6.07 -7.47 -4.47
CA TRP A 148 7.06 -8.51 -4.80
C TRP A 148 6.56 -9.47 -5.88
N ALA A 149 5.35 -10.03 -5.72
CA ALA A 149 4.79 -10.95 -6.70
C ALA A 149 4.64 -10.31 -8.10
N LEU A 150 4.30 -9.02 -8.17
CA LEU A 150 4.24 -8.30 -9.44
C LEU A 150 5.63 -7.96 -10.01
N ARG A 151 6.64 -7.72 -9.17
CA ARG A 151 8.03 -7.54 -9.64
C ARG A 151 8.58 -8.84 -10.23
N GLU A 152 8.31 -9.99 -9.61
CA GLU A 152 8.66 -11.30 -10.18
C GLU A 152 7.95 -11.55 -11.52
N ARG A 153 6.69 -11.13 -11.64
CA ARG A 153 5.89 -11.28 -12.87
C ARG A 153 6.28 -10.31 -13.97
N TYR A 154 6.68 -9.10 -13.60
CA TYR A 154 7.01 -7.99 -14.51
C TYR A 154 8.33 -7.33 -14.08
N PRO A 155 9.48 -8.02 -14.25
CA PRO A 155 10.77 -7.55 -13.76
C PRO A 155 11.23 -6.24 -14.41
N ASP A 156 10.84 -6.01 -15.66
CA ASP A 156 11.13 -4.78 -16.39
C ASP A 156 10.09 -3.67 -16.20
N HIS A 157 9.29 -3.70 -15.13
CA HIS A 157 8.27 -2.70 -14.85
C HIS A 157 8.49 -2.05 -13.49
N LEU A 158 8.18 -0.75 -13.39
CA LEU A 158 7.96 -0.11 -12.11
C LEU A 158 6.58 -0.52 -11.58
N ILE A 159 6.51 -0.85 -10.29
CA ILE A 159 5.27 -1.15 -9.59
C ILE A 159 4.89 0.04 -8.71
N SER A 160 3.80 0.71 -9.07
CA SER A 160 3.23 1.80 -8.29
C SER A 160 2.13 1.29 -7.37
N ILE A 161 2.10 1.76 -6.12
CA ILE A 161 1.03 1.45 -5.16
C ILE A 161 0.16 2.70 -4.98
N VAL A 162 -1.16 2.57 -5.18
CA VAL A 162 -2.10 3.68 -4.97
C VAL A 162 -3.32 3.23 -4.17
N ASP A 163 -3.76 4.09 -3.25
CA ASP A 163 -4.97 3.84 -2.46
C ASP A 163 -6.22 3.82 -3.36
N ALA A 164 -7.06 2.80 -3.19
CA ALA A 164 -8.24 2.61 -4.04
C ALA A 164 -9.29 3.72 -3.85
N GLU A 165 -9.39 4.33 -2.66
CA GLU A 165 -10.25 5.50 -2.44
C GLU A 165 -9.86 6.64 -3.36
N THR A 166 -8.57 6.99 -3.33
CA THR A 166 -8.02 8.14 -4.03
C THR A 166 -8.28 8.06 -5.53
N VAL A 167 -8.10 6.88 -6.14
CA VAL A 167 -8.34 6.68 -7.59
C VAL A 167 -9.82 6.55 -7.96
N LEU A 168 -10.69 6.17 -7.02
CA LEU A 168 -12.13 6.04 -7.29
C LEU A 168 -12.90 7.36 -7.11
N LEU A 169 -12.45 8.25 -6.23
CA LEU A 169 -13.12 9.52 -5.95
C LEU A 169 -13.40 10.35 -7.23
N PRO A 170 -12.48 10.50 -8.20
CA PRO A 170 -12.73 11.24 -9.44
C PRO A 170 -13.89 10.73 -10.31
N GLY A 171 -14.23 9.44 -10.23
CA GLY A 171 -15.34 8.85 -10.99
C GLY A 171 -16.62 8.62 -10.20
N PHE A 172 -16.52 8.53 -8.86
CA PHE A 172 -17.56 7.93 -8.03
C PHE A 172 -17.92 8.68 -6.73
N ALA A 173 -17.35 9.87 -6.47
CA ALA A 173 -17.51 10.58 -5.20
C ALA A 173 -18.96 10.79 -4.72
N ARG A 174 -19.91 11.01 -5.63
CA ARG A 174 -21.35 11.18 -5.32
C ARG A 174 -22.21 10.54 -6.41
N THR A 175 -22.36 9.22 -6.36
CA THR A 175 -23.36 8.51 -7.18
C THR A 175 -24.66 8.38 -6.39
N ARG A 176 -25.69 9.16 -6.71
CA ARG A 176 -27.06 8.88 -6.21
C ARG A 176 -27.58 7.63 -6.93
N PRO A 177 -28.33 6.73 -6.27
CA PRO A 177 -28.76 6.73 -4.87
C PRO A 177 -27.76 6.16 -3.85
N ALA A 178 -26.61 5.61 -4.27
CA ALA A 178 -25.71 4.77 -3.48
C ALA A 178 -24.82 5.48 -2.41
N GLY A 179 -25.25 6.62 -1.85
CA GLY A 179 -24.54 7.29 -0.76
C GLY A 179 -23.10 7.75 -1.07
N THR A 180 -22.27 7.91 -0.04
CA THR A 180 -20.84 8.29 -0.17
C THR A 180 -19.94 7.10 -0.48
N LEU A 181 -18.79 7.33 -1.13
CA LEU A 181 -17.83 6.27 -1.49
C LEU A 181 -17.39 5.43 -0.27
N GLY A 182 -17.23 6.05 0.90
CA GLY A 182 -16.76 5.40 2.13
C GLY A 182 -17.70 4.33 2.69
N ALA A 183 -18.96 4.27 2.24
CA ALA A 183 -19.92 3.24 2.63
C ALA A 183 -19.95 2.02 1.67
N ARG A 184 -19.22 2.07 0.55
CA ARG A 184 -19.29 1.06 -0.51
C ARG A 184 -18.16 0.03 -0.36
N PRO A 185 -18.45 -1.28 -0.45
CA PRO A 185 -17.39 -2.29 -0.50
C PRO A 185 -16.51 -2.06 -1.73
N ARG A 186 -15.19 -1.99 -1.52
CA ARG A 186 -14.19 -1.70 -2.56
C ARG A 186 -12.88 -2.44 -2.27
N PRO A 187 -12.00 -2.64 -3.28
CA PRO A 187 -10.62 -3.04 -3.01
C PRO A 187 -9.91 -2.03 -2.11
N ASP A 188 -8.80 -2.44 -1.50
CA ASP A 188 -8.02 -1.58 -0.61
C ASP A 188 -7.03 -0.72 -1.42
N PHE A 189 -6.38 -1.31 -2.42
CA PHE A 189 -5.34 -0.66 -3.24
C PHE A 189 -5.44 -1.07 -4.71
N LEU A 190 -4.86 -0.25 -5.57
CA LEU A 190 -4.50 -0.62 -6.94
C LEU A 190 -2.97 -0.65 -7.04
N LEU A 191 -2.44 -1.65 -7.73
CA LEU A 191 -1.04 -1.72 -8.13
C LEU A 191 -0.96 -1.57 -9.66
N GLU A 192 -0.12 -0.65 -10.14
CA GLU A 192 0.12 -0.44 -11.56
C GLU A 192 1.51 -0.98 -11.91
N ALA A 193 1.58 -1.94 -12.82
CA ALA A 193 2.82 -2.32 -13.49
C ALA A 193 2.96 -1.47 -14.75
N TRP A 194 4.03 -0.67 -14.83
CA TRP A 194 4.26 0.25 -15.93
C TRP A 194 5.72 0.29 -16.36
N ARG A 195 5.92 0.47 -17.67
CA ARG A 195 7.21 0.82 -18.27
C ARG A 195 7.01 1.80 -19.42
N PRO A 196 8.05 2.57 -19.80
CA PRO A 196 7.97 3.48 -20.94
C PRO A 196 7.59 2.76 -22.24
N GLY A 197 6.71 3.38 -23.02
CA GLY A 197 6.30 2.90 -24.35
C GLY A 197 5.24 1.78 -24.35
N GLU A 198 4.85 1.25 -23.20
CA GLU A 198 3.85 0.17 -23.09
C GLU A 198 2.59 0.61 -22.33
N GLY A 199 1.50 -0.12 -22.58
CA GLY A 199 0.26 0.03 -21.81
C GLY A 199 0.47 -0.43 -20.37
N SER A 200 -0.13 0.28 -19.41
CA SER A 200 -0.02 -0.12 -18.00
C SER A 200 -1.01 -1.22 -17.65
N ARG A 201 -0.60 -2.13 -16.76
CA ARG A 201 -1.47 -3.18 -16.22
C ARG A 201 -1.86 -2.83 -14.78
N VAL A 202 -3.15 -2.89 -14.48
CA VAL A 202 -3.69 -2.55 -13.16
C VAL A 202 -4.22 -3.79 -12.46
N PHE A 203 -3.74 -4.00 -11.24
CA PHE A 203 -4.13 -5.06 -10.32
C PHE A 203 -4.91 -4.47 -9.16
N VAL A 204 -6.07 -5.03 -8.84
CA VAL A 204 -6.79 -4.66 -7.61
C VAL A 204 -6.38 -5.54 -6.45
N VAL A 205 -6.09 -4.93 -5.31
CA VAL A 205 -5.54 -5.63 -4.15
C VAL A 205 -6.43 -5.43 -2.94
N THR A 206 -6.70 -6.52 -2.22
CA THR A 206 -7.24 -6.45 -0.85
C THR A 206 -6.21 -6.99 0.14
N VAL A 207 -6.16 -6.33 1.28
CA VAL A 207 -5.20 -6.63 2.35
C VAL A 207 -5.91 -6.72 3.68
N ASN A 208 -5.52 -7.72 4.47
CA ASN A 208 -6.08 -7.96 5.79
C ASN A 208 -4.99 -8.52 6.68
N GLY A 209 -5.11 -8.34 7.99
CA GLY A 209 -4.27 -9.04 8.96
C GLY A 209 -5.10 -9.57 10.11
N ASN A 210 -4.56 -10.55 10.82
CA ASN A 210 -5.17 -11.11 12.01
C ASN A 210 -4.14 -11.77 12.94
N HIS A 211 -4.51 -11.83 14.22
CA HIS A 211 -3.73 -12.52 15.26
C HIS A 211 -4.43 -13.80 15.73
N GLN A 212 -5.15 -14.51 14.85
CA GLN A 212 -5.73 -15.79 15.24
C GLN A 212 -4.59 -16.81 15.40
N ALA A 213 -4.47 -17.41 16.59
CA ALA A 213 -3.65 -18.59 16.77
C ALA A 213 -4.44 -19.81 16.28
N VAL A 214 -3.99 -20.44 15.20
CA VAL A 214 -4.67 -21.60 14.64
C VAL A 214 -4.26 -22.86 15.39
N THR A 215 -5.26 -23.61 15.85
CA THR A 215 -5.07 -24.88 16.56
C THR A 215 -5.49 -26.06 15.67
N PRO A 216 -5.10 -27.31 15.99
CA PRO A 216 -5.56 -28.48 15.24
C PRO A 216 -7.09 -28.63 15.18
N LYS A 217 -7.83 -28.04 16.12
CA LYS A 217 -9.31 -28.05 16.16
C LYS A 217 -9.95 -26.94 15.33
N THR A 218 -9.17 -25.99 14.82
CA THR A 218 -9.68 -24.86 14.05
C THR A 218 -10.07 -25.32 12.64
N SER A 219 -11.36 -25.44 12.38
CA SER A 219 -11.87 -25.80 11.05
C SER A 219 -11.62 -24.69 10.02
N ALA A 220 -11.55 -25.07 8.74
CA ALA A 220 -11.38 -24.13 7.63
C ALA A 220 -12.45 -23.01 7.62
N SER A 221 -13.70 -23.33 7.96
CA SER A 221 -14.80 -22.36 8.02
C SER A 221 -14.67 -21.32 9.14
N SER A 222 -13.90 -21.64 10.18
CA SER A 222 -13.68 -20.82 11.37
C SER A 222 -12.32 -20.13 11.38
N ARG A 223 -11.47 -20.38 10.36
CA ARG A 223 -10.19 -19.72 10.20
C ARG A 223 -10.40 -18.29 9.70
N THR A 224 -9.98 -17.30 10.46
CA THR A 224 -10.09 -15.87 10.17
C THR A 224 -9.46 -15.54 8.83
N THR A 225 -8.26 -16.08 8.56
CA THR A 225 -7.57 -15.93 7.27
C THR A 225 -8.45 -16.31 6.09
N TYR A 226 -9.10 -17.48 6.12
CA TYR A 226 -9.92 -17.94 4.99
C TYR A 226 -11.19 -17.10 4.83
N ARG A 227 -11.81 -16.68 5.94
CA ARG A 227 -12.96 -15.77 5.91
C ARG A 227 -12.59 -14.37 5.41
N GLN A 228 -11.40 -13.87 5.75
CA GLN A 228 -10.87 -12.59 5.26
C GLN A 228 -10.63 -12.64 3.75
N LEU A 229 -10.00 -13.70 3.23
CA LEU A 229 -9.81 -13.90 1.80
C LEU A 229 -11.15 -14.04 1.05
N ALA A 230 -12.11 -14.79 1.60
CA ALA A 230 -13.44 -14.93 1.02
C ALA A 230 -14.18 -13.58 0.94
N ARG A 231 -14.05 -12.70 1.95
CA ARG A 231 -14.61 -11.34 1.93
C ARG A 231 -13.79 -10.39 1.04
N GLY A 232 -12.48 -10.56 0.97
CA GLY A 232 -11.60 -9.85 0.04
C GLY A 232 -12.01 -10.10 -1.41
N SER A 233 -12.36 -11.35 -1.74
CA SER A 233 -12.90 -11.76 -3.04
C SER A 233 -14.16 -10.99 -3.44
N GLU A 234 -15.07 -10.73 -2.49
CA GLU A 234 -16.28 -9.91 -2.73
C GLU A 234 -15.89 -8.45 -3.03
N ARG A 235 -14.86 -7.93 -2.37
CA ARG A 235 -14.41 -6.54 -2.54
C ARG A 235 -13.68 -6.30 -3.86
N VAL A 236 -12.83 -7.23 -4.29
CA VAL A 236 -12.14 -7.10 -5.60
C VAL A 236 -13.08 -7.33 -6.79
N GLU A 237 -14.15 -8.11 -6.63
CA GLU A 237 -15.20 -8.24 -7.66
C GLU A 237 -16.03 -6.97 -7.83
N ARG A 238 -15.90 -5.98 -6.94
CA ARG A 238 -16.58 -4.68 -7.11
C ARG A 238 -15.85 -3.74 -8.04
N PHE A 239 -14.73 -4.12 -8.65
CA PHE A 239 -13.98 -3.23 -9.53
C PHE A 239 -13.69 -3.90 -10.87
N HIS A 240 -14.01 -3.19 -11.96
CA HIS A 240 -13.80 -3.67 -13.32
C HIS A 240 -13.27 -2.58 -14.24
N LEU A 241 -12.28 -2.95 -15.04
CA LEU A 241 -11.82 -2.22 -16.21
C LEU A 241 -12.42 -2.88 -17.45
N GLY A 242 -13.31 -2.17 -18.14
CA GLY A 242 -14.01 -2.68 -19.31
C GLY A 242 -14.94 -3.82 -18.95
N GLN A 243 -14.58 -5.04 -19.33
CA GLN A 243 -15.46 -6.20 -19.17
C GLN A 243 -15.35 -6.84 -17.78
N ARG A 244 -16.36 -7.64 -17.41
CA ARG A 244 -16.32 -8.41 -16.17
C ARG A 244 -15.18 -9.44 -16.20
N ASN A 245 -14.58 -9.73 -15.05
CA ASN A 245 -13.53 -10.75 -14.87
C ASN A 245 -12.19 -10.54 -15.59
N VAL A 246 -12.02 -9.48 -16.39
CA VAL A 246 -10.74 -9.22 -17.09
C VAL A 246 -9.72 -8.46 -16.22
N THR A 247 -10.17 -7.78 -15.17
CA THR A 247 -9.27 -7.10 -14.22
C THR A 247 -8.64 -8.13 -13.27
N PRO A 248 -7.30 -8.26 -13.26
CA PRO A 248 -6.61 -9.17 -12.36
C PRO A 248 -6.66 -8.65 -10.92
N ALA A 249 -6.66 -9.57 -9.96
CA ALA A 249 -6.77 -9.24 -8.55
C ALA A 249 -5.78 -10.04 -7.70
N LEU A 250 -5.32 -9.45 -6.59
CA LEU A 250 -4.68 -10.17 -5.49
C LEU A 250 -5.49 -9.98 -4.20
N THR A 251 -5.71 -11.07 -3.47
CA THR A 251 -6.36 -11.03 -2.16
C THR A 251 -5.39 -11.59 -1.14
N THR A 252 -5.13 -10.83 -0.07
CA THR A 252 -4.15 -11.20 0.95
C THR A 252 -4.77 -11.20 2.35
N SER A 253 -4.22 -12.06 3.20
CA SER A 253 -4.49 -12.10 4.63
C SER A 253 -3.22 -12.51 5.39
N THR A 254 -2.73 -11.63 6.25
CA THR A 254 -1.54 -11.85 7.07
C THR A 254 -1.92 -12.47 8.41
N GLU A 255 -1.26 -13.57 8.75
CA GLU A 255 -1.38 -14.27 10.02
C GLU A 255 -0.12 -14.02 10.85
N PHE A 256 -0.24 -13.21 11.91
CA PHE A 256 0.91 -12.77 12.70
C PHE A 256 1.38 -13.80 13.73
N LEU A 257 0.52 -14.75 14.10
CA LEU A 257 0.78 -15.78 15.11
C LEU A 257 0.89 -17.19 14.50
N ALA A 258 1.22 -17.29 13.21
CA ALA A 258 1.46 -18.58 12.58
C ALA A 258 2.73 -19.24 13.13
N ALA A 259 2.75 -20.57 13.13
CA ALA A 259 3.83 -21.36 13.75
C ALA A 259 5.21 -21.11 13.11
N ALA A 260 5.24 -20.83 11.80
CA ALA A 260 6.43 -20.51 11.02
C ALA A 260 6.82 -19.01 11.06
N GLY A 261 6.20 -18.23 11.94
CA GLY A 261 6.32 -16.77 11.97
C GLY A 261 5.27 -16.07 11.12
N VAL A 262 5.48 -14.79 10.81
CA VAL A 262 4.52 -14.01 10.04
C VAL A 262 4.32 -14.66 8.67
N THR A 263 3.07 -14.99 8.37
CA THR A 263 2.70 -15.66 7.11
C THR A 263 1.66 -14.83 6.36
N VAL A 264 1.94 -14.51 5.10
CA VAL A 264 0.98 -13.85 4.20
C VAL A 264 0.35 -14.92 3.32
N HIS A 265 -0.96 -15.09 3.47
CA HIS A 265 -1.76 -15.97 2.60
C HIS A 265 -2.27 -15.16 1.43
N VAL A 266 -2.01 -15.62 0.21
CA VAL A 266 -2.32 -14.87 -1.01
C VAL A 266 -2.96 -15.77 -2.07
N LEU A 267 -4.03 -15.25 -2.67
CA LEU A 267 -4.66 -15.82 -3.86
C LEU A 267 -4.78 -14.74 -4.93
N HIS A 268 -4.68 -15.12 -6.19
CA HIS A 268 -4.84 -14.21 -7.32
C HIS A 268 -5.86 -14.72 -8.33
N THR A 269 -6.27 -13.82 -9.22
CA THR A 269 -6.89 -14.17 -10.48
C THR A 269 -6.01 -13.78 -11.65
N ASP A 270 -6.26 -14.41 -12.79
CA ASP A 270 -5.71 -13.92 -14.05
C ASP A 270 -6.56 -12.75 -14.55
N GLY A 271 -6.08 -12.18 -15.65
CA GLY A 271 -6.58 -10.97 -16.27
C GLY A 271 -5.44 -10.36 -17.07
N GLY A 272 -5.76 -9.42 -17.94
CA GLY A 272 -4.75 -8.85 -18.85
C GLY A 272 -5.19 -7.56 -19.50
N VAL A 273 -6.17 -6.87 -18.90
CA VAL A 273 -6.59 -5.57 -19.42
C VAL A 273 -5.47 -4.56 -19.24
N GLU A 274 -5.06 -3.98 -20.35
CA GLU A 274 -4.06 -2.93 -20.42
C GLU A 274 -4.75 -1.58 -20.61
N LEU A 275 -4.33 -0.61 -19.82
CA LEU A 275 -4.64 0.78 -20.08
C LEU A 275 -3.76 1.27 -21.24
N PRO A 276 -4.26 2.21 -22.07
CA PRO A 276 -3.51 2.70 -23.22
C PRO A 276 -2.18 3.33 -22.80
N VAL A 277 -1.21 3.25 -23.71
CA VAL A 277 0.08 3.95 -23.57
C VAL A 277 -0.19 5.44 -23.32
N ARG A 278 0.36 5.98 -22.22
CA ARG A 278 0.27 7.41 -21.95
C ARG A 278 1.32 8.16 -22.77
N PRO A 279 0.94 9.20 -23.55
CA PRO A 279 1.91 10.01 -24.26
C PRO A 279 2.69 10.91 -23.30
N ALA A 280 3.92 11.28 -23.66
CA ALA A 280 4.74 12.19 -22.85
C ALA A 280 4.10 13.58 -22.69
N ALA A 281 3.34 14.04 -23.68
CA ALA A 281 2.68 15.35 -23.68
C ALA A 281 1.26 15.27 -24.28
N GLY A 282 0.47 16.33 -24.09
CA GLY A 282 -0.87 16.47 -24.64
C GLY A 282 -1.99 16.10 -23.65
N ALA A 283 -3.21 16.04 -24.17
CA ALA A 283 -4.42 15.90 -23.34
C ALA A 283 -4.46 14.58 -22.56
N ASP A 284 -3.84 13.52 -23.07
CA ASP A 284 -3.82 12.18 -22.47
C ASP A 284 -2.58 11.90 -21.60
N SER A 285 -1.65 12.87 -21.48
CA SER A 285 -0.49 12.78 -20.58
C SER A 285 -0.90 12.88 -19.11
N ALA A 286 -0.16 12.21 -18.21
CA ALA A 286 -0.32 12.38 -16.77
C ALA A 286 0.05 13.79 -16.26
N ASP A 287 0.77 14.60 -17.05
CA ASP A 287 1.12 15.99 -16.70
C ASP A 287 -0.13 16.88 -16.70
N THR A 288 -1.11 16.55 -17.55
CA THR A 288 -2.37 17.29 -17.67
C THR A 288 -3.29 17.02 -16.49
N ALA A 289 -3.93 18.05 -15.94
CA ALA A 289 -4.90 17.93 -14.86
C ALA A 289 -6.13 17.08 -15.23
N ILE A 290 -6.57 16.22 -14.32
CA ILE A 290 -7.76 15.38 -14.53
C ILE A 290 -9.04 16.15 -14.23
N GLY A 291 -10.08 15.88 -15.03
CA GLY A 291 -11.45 16.30 -14.73
C GLY A 291 -12.21 15.21 -13.98
N ARG A 292 -13.32 15.59 -13.36
CA ARG A 292 -14.27 14.65 -12.75
C ARG A 292 -15.06 13.90 -13.83
N ARG A 293 -15.39 12.63 -13.54
CA ARG A 293 -16.35 11.82 -14.29
C ARG A 293 -17.54 11.43 -13.40
N SER A 294 -18.66 11.14 -14.05
CA SER A 294 -19.86 10.59 -13.40
C SER A 294 -20.05 9.16 -13.87
N LEU A 295 -19.26 8.24 -13.31
CA LEU A 295 -19.28 6.84 -13.73
C LEU A 295 -20.38 6.06 -13.01
N PRO A 296 -21.00 5.06 -13.69
CA PRO A 296 -22.08 4.28 -13.11
C PRO A 296 -21.54 3.33 -12.03
N TYR A 297 -22.18 3.35 -10.85
CA TYR A 297 -21.92 2.37 -9.78
C TYR A 297 -23.07 1.39 -9.60
N VAL A 298 -24.31 1.88 -9.63
CA VAL A 298 -25.50 1.06 -9.40
C VAL A 298 -25.76 0.19 -10.62
N ASP A 299 -25.95 -1.11 -10.38
CA ASP A 299 -26.25 -2.11 -11.42
C ASP A 299 -25.33 -2.04 -12.64
N SER A 300 -24.07 -1.68 -12.41
CA SER A 300 -23.12 -1.36 -13.48
C SER A 300 -22.64 -2.60 -14.22
N VAL A 301 -22.67 -3.78 -13.58
CA VAL A 301 -22.10 -5.02 -14.14
C VAL A 301 -23.13 -6.15 -14.16
N VAL A 302 -23.24 -6.79 -15.32
CA VAL A 302 -24.13 -7.92 -15.57
C VAL A 302 -23.50 -9.22 -15.10
N LEU A 303 -24.27 -10.02 -14.36
CA LEU A 303 -23.94 -11.38 -13.97
C LEU A 303 -24.58 -12.38 -14.94
N PRO A 304 -23.82 -13.37 -15.45
CA PRO A 304 -24.39 -14.47 -16.22
C PRO A 304 -25.31 -15.31 -15.32
N LYS A 305 -26.56 -15.49 -15.72
CA LYS A 305 -27.51 -16.43 -15.11
C LYS A 305 -28.38 -17.05 -16.21
N GLU A 306 -28.68 -18.33 -16.06
CA GLU A 306 -29.50 -19.13 -17.00
C GLU A 306 -30.94 -18.64 -17.14
N LEU A 307 -31.44 -17.80 -16.22
CA LEU A 307 -32.84 -17.36 -16.11
C LEU A 307 -33.04 -15.83 -16.07
N GLY A 308 -32.01 -15.05 -16.40
CA GLY A 308 -32.09 -13.59 -16.49
C GLY A 308 -30.85 -12.89 -15.95
N ALA A 309 -30.49 -11.76 -16.57
CA ALA A 309 -29.34 -10.95 -16.20
C ALA A 309 -29.55 -10.26 -14.83
N GLU A 310 -28.99 -10.82 -13.76
CA GLU A 310 -28.86 -10.11 -12.48
C GLU A 310 -27.75 -9.06 -12.63
N ARG A 311 -28.01 -7.83 -12.19
CA ARG A 311 -27.00 -6.76 -12.18
C ARG A 311 -26.55 -6.52 -10.75
N HIS A 312 -25.31 -6.10 -10.57
CA HIS A 312 -24.80 -5.78 -9.24
C HIS A 312 -23.98 -4.50 -9.26
N ASN A 313 -23.92 -3.85 -8.11
CA ASN A 313 -23.20 -2.60 -7.94
C ASN A 313 -21.69 -2.84 -8.02
N ALA A 314 -20.99 -2.09 -8.87
CA ALA A 314 -19.54 -2.16 -9.01
C ALA A 314 -18.96 -0.85 -9.57
N PHE A 315 -17.69 -0.58 -9.26
CA PHE A 315 -16.86 0.43 -9.88
C PHE A 315 -16.44 -0.04 -11.27
N LEU A 316 -17.23 0.31 -12.28
CA LEU A 316 -16.94 0.03 -13.67
C LEU A 316 -16.25 1.24 -14.32
N ILE A 317 -15.04 1.05 -14.81
CA ILE A 317 -14.36 1.99 -15.72
C ILE A 317 -14.60 1.50 -17.15
N PRO A 318 -15.43 2.17 -17.96
CA PRO A 318 -15.64 1.79 -19.36
C PRO A 318 -14.36 1.96 -20.20
N GLU A 319 -14.20 1.20 -21.27
CA GLU A 319 -13.01 1.26 -22.15
C GLU A 319 -12.74 2.67 -22.69
N LYS A 320 -13.79 3.42 -23.04
CA LYS A 320 -13.69 4.82 -23.47
C LYS A 320 -13.06 5.78 -22.43
N GLU A 321 -13.03 5.38 -21.15
CA GLU A 321 -12.46 6.15 -20.05
C GLU A 321 -11.06 5.65 -19.65
N PHE A 322 -10.49 4.66 -20.35
CA PHE A 322 -9.19 4.08 -19.97
C PHE A 322 -8.05 5.11 -20.00
N SER A 323 -8.01 6.00 -21.00
CA SER A 323 -7.01 7.08 -21.04
C SER A 323 -7.12 7.99 -19.81
N TRP A 324 -8.34 8.43 -19.49
CA TRP A 324 -8.60 9.23 -18.29
C TRP A 324 -8.20 8.49 -17.01
N PHE A 325 -8.56 7.21 -16.87
CA PHE A 325 -8.26 6.43 -15.68
C PHE A 325 -6.76 6.16 -15.51
N SER A 326 -6.04 5.94 -16.63
CA SER A 326 -4.59 5.82 -16.66
C SER A 326 -3.91 7.06 -16.06
N ARG A 327 -4.41 8.26 -16.39
CA ARG A 327 -3.94 9.53 -15.81
C ARG A 327 -4.30 9.66 -14.33
N VAL A 328 -5.50 9.22 -13.92
CA VAL A 328 -5.91 9.22 -12.51
C VAL A 328 -4.93 8.40 -11.66
N VAL A 329 -4.57 7.19 -12.12
CA VAL A 329 -3.61 6.32 -11.42
C VAL A 329 -2.23 6.96 -11.34
N ALA A 330 -1.69 7.44 -12.47
CA ALA A 330 -0.36 8.06 -12.49
C ALA A 330 -0.26 9.32 -11.62
N ARG A 331 -1.28 10.18 -11.64
CA ARG A 331 -1.31 11.40 -10.81
C ARG A 331 -1.54 11.08 -9.34
N ALA A 332 -2.35 10.09 -9.00
CA ALA A 332 -2.52 9.64 -7.62
C ALA A 332 -1.20 9.07 -7.05
N HIS A 333 -0.44 8.33 -7.86
CA HIS A 333 0.89 7.87 -7.48
C HIS A 333 1.85 9.06 -7.23
N ALA A 334 1.93 10.01 -8.17
CA ALA A 334 2.77 11.20 -8.01
C ALA A 334 2.41 12.02 -6.76
N ALA A 335 1.12 12.19 -6.47
CA ALA A 335 0.64 12.82 -5.24
C ALA A 335 1.12 12.07 -3.99
N GLY A 336 1.11 10.73 -4.01
CA GLY A 336 1.56 9.90 -2.90
C GLY A 336 3.04 10.06 -2.62
N GLN A 337 3.87 10.05 -3.67
CA GLN A 337 5.32 10.23 -3.52
C GLN A 337 5.69 11.63 -3.02
N LEU A 338 5.00 12.68 -3.51
CA LEU A 338 5.18 14.01 -2.94
C LEU A 338 4.71 14.11 -1.50
N SER A 339 3.60 13.44 -1.14
CA SER A 339 3.09 13.45 0.23
C SER A 339 4.07 12.78 1.19
N LEU A 340 4.70 11.69 0.76
CA LEU A 340 5.77 11.01 1.49
C LEU A 340 6.97 11.93 1.78
N ALA A 341 7.29 12.80 0.82
CA ALA A 341 8.39 13.77 0.89
C ALA A 341 8.00 15.15 1.46
N GLY A 342 6.81 15.29 2.06
CA GLY A 342 6.36 16.56 2.66
C GLY A 342 6.04 17.67 1.65
N GLY A 343 5.66 17.33 0.43
CA GLY A 343 5.50 18.28 -0.68
C GLY A 343 4.40 19.34 -0.51
N GLY A 344 3.58 19.28 0.54
CA GLY A 344 2.58 20.30 0.87
C GLY A 344 1.69 20.66 -0.33
N GLY A 345 1.66 21.95 -0.69
CA GLY A 345 0.88 22.47 -1.82
C GLY A 345 1.18 21.83 -3.17
N ALA A 346 2.40 21.33 -3.39
CA ALA A 346 2.75 20.63 -4.62
C ALA A 346 2.00 19.30 -4.77
N VAL A 347 1.53 18.68 -3.68
CA VAL A 347 0.66 17.49 -3.74
C VAL A 347 -0.71 17.85 -4.33
N GLY A 348 -1.24 19.01 -3.93
CA GLY A 348 -2.59 19.45 -4.30
C GLY A 348 -2.80 19.62 -5.81
N GLN A 349 -1.75 19.88 -6.59
CA GLN A 349 -1.87 20.04 -8.05
C GLN A 349 -2.32 18.74 -8.75
N TYR A 350 -2.08 17.59 -8.13
CA TYR A 350 -2.37 16.27 -8.70
C TYR A 350 -3.77 15.76 -8.39
N LEU A 351 -4.44 16.36 -7.41
CA LEU A 351 -5.72 15.93 -6.87
C LEU A 351 -6.85 16.88 -7.28
N ILE A 352 -8.07 16.36 -7.35
CA ILE A 352 -9.28 17.20 -7.41
C ILE A 352 -9.86 17.42 -6.00
N ASP A 353 -10.85 18.30 -5.88
CA ASP A 353 -11.49 18.62 -4.60
C ASP A 353 -12.05 17.38 -3.89
N GLU A 354 -12.69 16.46 -4.63
CA GLU A 354 -13.23 15.23 -4.07
C GLU A 354 -12.15 14.28 -3.54
N GLN A 355 -10.92 14.37 -4.06
CA GLN A 355 -9.75 13.66 -3.57
C GLN A 355 -9.07 14.35 -2.38
N GLY A 356 -9.59 15.51 -1.94
CA GLY A 356 -9.03 16.25 -0.81
C GLY A 356 -7.97 17.28 -1.19
N ARG A 357 -7.93 17.77 -2.44
CA ARG A 357 -7.01 18.85 -2.89
C ARG A 357 -6.88 19.99 -1.89
N LYS A 358 -8.01 20.41 -1.28
CA LYS A 358 -8.07 21.54 -0.34
C LYS A 358 -7.22 21.36 0.91
N HIS A 359 -6.98 20.12 1.33
CA HIS A 359 -6.12 19.83 2.48
C HIS A 359 -4.66 20.24 2.26
N PHE A 360 -4.24 20.36 1.00
CA PHE A 360 -2.88 20.75 0.62
C PHE A 360 -2.76 22.23 0.27
N SER A 361 -3.88 22.96 0.11
CA SER A 361 -3.88 24.39 -0.19
C SER A 361 -3.98 25.28 1.05
N GLU A 362 -4.41 24.74 2.20
CA GLU A 362 -4.44 25.48 3.46
C GLU A 362 -3.00 25.59 4.02
N THR A 363 -2.56 26.81 4.34
CA THR A 363 -1.30 27.05 5.05
C THR A 363 -1.39 26.39 6.42
N ALA A 364 -0.80 25.22 6.57
CA ALA A 364 -0.74 24.55 7.85
C ALA A 364 0.16 25.36 8.81
N TYR A 365 -0.33 25.59 10.03
CA TYR A 365 0.41 26.32 11.07
C TYR A 365 1.72 25.58 11.40
N ALA A 366 2.78 26.33 11.70
CA ALA A 366 4.08 25.80 12.13
C ALA A 366 3.88 24.75 13.25
N GLY A 367 4.30 23.51 13.00
CA GLY A 367 4.09 22.35 13.88
C GLY A 367 3.00 21.37 13.42
N THR A 368 2.18 21.73 12.43
CA THR A 368 1.15 20.88 11.81
C THR A 368 1.30 20.76 10.30
N ALA A 369 2.39 21.24 9.74
CA ALA A 369 2.73 21.06 8.35
C ALA A 369 3.87 20.06 8.32
N SER A 370 3.72 18.93 7.63
CA SER A 370 4.87 18.15 7.18
C SER A 370 5.53 19.00 6.10
N VAL A 371 6.37 19.96 6.51
CA VAL A 371 7.08 20.84 5.61
C VAL A 371 8.28 20.08 5.09
N HIS A 372 8.50 20.14 3.79
CA HIS A 372 9.75 19.74 3.18
C HIS A 372 10.90 20.65 3.62
N ASP A 373 11.53 20.32 4.74
CA ASP A 373 12.65 21.07 5.32
C ASP A 373 13.89 20.19 5.59
N ALA A 374 13.74 18.87 5.56
CA ALA A 374 14.82 17.93 5.76
C ALA A 374 15.55 17.60 4.44
N LYS A 375 16.88 17.61 4.49
CA LYS A 375 17.77 17.16 3.41
C LYS A 375 18.70 16.08 3.94
N SER A 376 18.80 14.98 3.22
CA SER A 376 19.74 13.89 3.51
C SER A 376 20.55 13.56 2.28
N CYS A 377 21.74 12.99 2.48
CA CYS A 377 22.58 12.47 1.41
C CYS A 377 22.72 10.96 1.63
N PHE A 378 22.41 10.16 0.61
CA PHE A 378 22.58 8.71 0.63
C PHE A 378 23.49 8.32 -0.55
N ALA A 379 24.66 7.75 -0.26
CA ALA A 379 25.67 7.40 -1.26
C ALA A 379 25.97 8.52 -2.30
N GLY A 380 26.05 9.77 -1.84
CA GLY A 380 26.33 10.94 -2.70
C GLY A 380 25.10 11.55 -3.39
N GLU A 381 23.96 10.88 -3.36
CA GLU A 381 22.70 11.36 -3.94
C GLU A 381 21.93 12.23 -2.93
N GLN A 382 21.40 13.37 -3.39
CA GLN A 382 20.63 14.27 -2.54
C GLN A 382 19.17 13.85 -2.46
N TYR A 383 18.68 13.70 -1.24
CA TYR A 383 17.29 13.42 -0.91
C TYR A 383 16.69 14.56 -0.14
N VAL A 384 15.41 14.75 -0.37
CA VAL A 384 14.64 15.85 0.20
C VAL A 384 13.31 15.31 0.71
N GLY A 385 12.87 15.79 1.86
CA GLY A 385 11.78 15.15 2.56
C GLY A 385 11.44 15.79 3.90
N THR A 386 10.92 14.96 4.80
CA THR A 386 10.69 15.31 6.19
C THR A 386 11.43 14.36 7.11
N ASP A 387 11.73 14.84 8.32
CA ASP A 387 12.23 14.02 9.39
C ASP A 387 11.23 13.96 10.56
N GLN A 388 11.42 12.98 11.42
CA GLN A 388 10.71 12.86 12.68
C GLN A 388 11.68 12.37 13.75
N VAL A 389 11.86 13.20 14.78
CA VAL A 389 12.59 12.80 15.99
C VAL A 389 11.63 12.28 17.04
N PHE A 390 11.91 11.10 17.58
CA PHE A 390 11.13 10.47 18.65
C PHE A 390 12.07 9.70 19.59
N ARG A 391 11.51 8.95 20.55
CA ARG A 391 12.29 8.17 21.51
C ARG A 391 12.01 6.68 21.40
N VAL A 392 13.07 5.88 21.40
CA VAL A 392 13.03 4.42 21.59
C VAL A 392 13.83 4.14 22.85
N ASN A 393 13.20 3.53 23.86
CA ASN A 393 13.83 3.26 25.16
C ASN A 393 14.54 4.49 25.75
N GLY A 394 13.91 5.66 25.68
CA GLY A 394 14.46 6.94 26.15
C GLY A 394 15.52 7.59 25.24
N THR A 395 16.11 6.83 24.32
CA THR A 395 17.14 7.31 23.38
C THR A 395 16.49 8.04 22.21
N ARG A 396 17.06 9.17 21.79
CA ARG A 396 16.56 9.92 20.63
C ARG A 396 16.87 9.16 19.33
N VAL A 397 15.86 9.03 18.49
CA VAL A 397 15.92 8.40 17.18
C VAL A 397 15.35 9.38 16.16
N GLU A 398 15.98 9.45 15.00
CA GLU A 398 15.54 10.24 13.86
C GLU A 398 15.14 9.29 12.73
N ALA A 399 13.97 9.51 12.17
CA ALA A 399 13.53 8.86 10.94
C ALA A 399 13.40 9.92 9.82
N PHE A 400 13.88 9.60 8.63
CA PHE A 400 13.77 10.40 7.41
C PHE A 400 12.81 9.72 6.43
N SER A 401 12.02 10.52 5.73
CA SER A 401 11.09 10.10 4.68
C SER A 401 11.13 11.13 3.55
N GLY A 402 11.48 10.70 2.35
CA GLY A 402 11.71 11.61 1.24
C GLY A 402 11.84 10.93 -0.10
N MET A 403 12.34 11.68 -1.07
CA MET A 403 12.68 11.18 -2.40
C MET A 403 13.88 11.93 -2.97
N ALA A 404 14.50 11.38 -4.00
CA ALA A 404 15.63 12.01 -4.70
C ALA A 404 15.24 13.43 -5.18
N ALA A 405 16.15 14.39 -4.97
CA ALA A 405 15.87 15.82 -5.14
C ALA A 405 15.51 16.22 -6.57
N ASP A 406 16.16 15.60 -7.55
CA ASP A 406 15.89 15.78 -8.97
C ASP A 406 14.48 15.27 -9.35
N LEU A 407 14.12 14.08 -8.87
CA LEU A 407 12.79 13.50 -9.07
C LEU A 407 11.69 14.28 -8.36
N TYR A 408 11.96 14.76 -7.14
CA TYR A 408 11.08 15.68 -6.43
C TYR A 408 10.83 16.95 -7.25
N ALA A 409 11.89 17.55 -7.81
CA ALA A 409 11.78 18.79 -8.57
C ALA A 409 10.93 18.63 -9.84
N LEU A 410 10.94 17.46 -10.47
CA LEU A 410 10.05 17.14 -11.60
C LEU A 410 8.58 17.12 -11.17
N LEU A 411 8.27 16.41 -10.07
CA LEU A 411 6.92 16.36 -9.52
C LEU A 411 6.45 17.72 -8.99
N ALA A 412 7.32 18.49 -8.34
CA ALA A 412 6.98 19.84 -7.91
C ALA A 412 6.58 20.74 -9.09
N LYS A 413 7.18 20.52 -10.27
CA LYS A 413 6.88 21.24 -11.53
C LYS A 413 5.74 20.64 -12.35
N GLY A 414 5.05 19.60 -11.86
CA GLY A 414 3.94 18.97 -12.58
C GLY A 414 4.35 17.99 -13.69
N LYS A 415 5.64 17.63 -13.80
CA LYS A 415 6.19 16.77 -14.87
C LYS A 415 6.18 15.28 -14.46
N VAL A 416 5.00 14.67 -14.46
CA VAL A 416 4.78 13.28 -14.04
C VAL A 416 5.41 12.29 -15.01
N GLU A 417 5.19 12.44 -16.32
CA GLU A 417 5.69 11.47 -17.30
C GLU A 417 7.22 11.46 -17.33
N GLU A 418 7.84 12.63 -17.23
CA GLU A 418 9.29 12.77 -17.14
C GLU A 418 9.85 12.17 -15.84
N TYR A 419 9.18 12.42 -14.69
CA TYR A 419 9.53 11.77 -13.42
C TYR A 419 9.54 10.24 -13.56
N ARG A 420 8.46 9.66 -14.12
CA ARG A 420 8.33 8.20 -14.26
C ARG A 420 9.40 7.63 -15.19
N ARG A 421 9.72 8.34 -16.28
CA ARG A 421 10.78 7.96 -17.22
C ARG A 421 12.16 7.94 -16.54
N GLN A 422 12.52 9.01 -15.83
CA GLN A 422 13.81 9.10 -15.15
C GLN A 422 13.93 8.08 -14.00
N ALA A 423 12.86 7.89 -13.22
CA ALA A 423 12.82 6.85 -12.20
C ALA A 423 12.99 5.44 -12.80
N TYR A 424 12.40 5.17 -13.96
CA TYR A 424 12.56 3.90 -14.67
C TYR A 424 13.99 3.69 -15.17
N GLU A 425 14.60 4.72 -15.74
CA GLU A 425 15.99 4.67 -16.23
C GLU A 425 16.95 4.35 -15.08
N ARG A 426 16.77 5.00 -13.93
CA ARG A 426 17.60 4.84 -12.72
C ARG A 426 17.21 3.65 -11.84
N ARG A 427 16.24 2.82 -12.24
CA ARG A 427 15.60 1.83 -11.34
C ARG A 427 16.56 0.82 -10.69
N ASN A 428 17.70 0.59 -11.32
CA ASN A 428 18.76 -0.34 -10.86
C ASN A 428 19.99 0.38 -10.31
N ASP A 429 19.99 1.72 -10.27
CA ASP A 429 21.15 2.54 -9.90
C ASP A 429 21.01 3.17 -8.52
N TRP A 430 19.95 2.82 -7.78
CA TRP A 430 19.69 3.33 -6.44
C TRP A 430 20.60 2.65 -5.41
N PRO A 431 21.06 3.37 -4.37
CA PRO A 431 21.94 2.79 -3.36
C PRO A 431 21.29 1.61 -2.65
N GLU A 432 22.07 0.57 -2.38
CA GLU A 432 21.66 -0.50 -1.49
C GLU A 432 21.77 -0.03 -0.02
N PRO A 433 21.04 -0.65 0.92
CA PRO A 433 21.12 -0.27 2.33
C PRO A 433 22.55 -0.25 2.89
N ASP A 434 23.40 -1.16 2.41
CA ASP A 434 24.80 -1.30 2.84
C ASP A 434 25.71 -0.17 2.31
N ASP A 435 25.26 0.59 1.31
CA ASP A 435 25.99 1.75 0.76
C ASP A 435 25.79 3.04 1.56
N ILE A 436 24.97 3.00 2.63
CA ILE A 436 24.52 4.17 3.36
C ILE A 436 25.14 4.20 4.76
N ASP A 437 26.22 4.95 4.88
CA ASP A 437 26.87 5.24 6.16
C ASP A 437 25.95 6.04 7.10
N ASP A 438 26.15 5.87 8.41
CA ASP A 438 25.48 6.60 9.51
C ASP A 438 23.96 6.39 9.70
N TRP A 439 23.33 5.57 8.87
CA TRP A 439 21.93 5.15 9.06
C TRP A 439 21.86 3.71 9.55
N GLY A 440 20.97 3.44 10.51
CA GLY A 440 20.86 2.09 11.09
C GLY A 440 19.95 1.15 10.30
N ALA A 441 18.96 1.70 9.60
CA ALA A 441 18.19 0.99 8.58
C ALA A 441 17.69 1.97 7.52
N SER A 442 17.62 1.51 6.28
CA SER A 442 17.22 2.31 5.12
C SER A 442 16.43 1.46 4.12
N SER A 443 15.55 2.11 3.37
CA SER A 443 14.73 1.52 2.31
C SER A 443 14.67 2.53 1.18
N ILE A 444 15.46 2.33 0.13
CA ILE A 444 15.41 3.10 -1.10
C ILE A 444 14.70 2.27 -2.17
N ARG A 445 13.78 2.89 -2.90
CA ARG A 445 12.90 2.19 -3.84
C ARG A 445 13.17 2.65 -5.29
N PRO A 446 12.87 1.79 -6.29
CA PRO A 446 13.09 2.11 -7.70
C PRO A 446 12.42 3.40 -8.20
N ASP A 447 11.39 3.89 -7.50
CA ASP A 447 10.68 5.13 -7.79
C ASP A 447 11.37 6.38 -7.21
N GLY A 448 12.56 6.21 -6.62
CA GLY A 448 13.40 7.24 -6.02
C GLY A 448 13.00 7.64 -4.61
N THR A 449 12.06 6.94 -3.98
CA THR A 449 11.65 7.21 -2.59
C THR A 449 12.59 6.55 -1.59
N ALA A 450 12.78 7.21 -0.45
CA ALA A 450 13.67 6.76 0.61
C ALA A 450 13.00 6.92 1.98
N LEU A 451 13.09 5.88 2.80
CA LEU A 451 12.89 5.95 4.24
C LEU A 451 14.17 5.50 4.93
N ALA A 452 14.60 6.22 5.96
CA ALA A 452 15.78 5.84 6.74
C ALA A 452 15.54 6.13 8.23
N ILE A 453 16.23 5.41 9.11
CA ILE A 453 16.15 5.59 10.56
C ILE A 453 17.51 5.38 11.23
N ARG A 454 17.83 6.25 12.19
CA ARG A 454 19.08 6.20 12.95
C ARG A 454 18.90 6.64 14.40
N VAL A 455 19.78 6.16 15.26
CA VAL A 455 19.96 6.76 16.58
C VAL A 455 20.60 8.13 16.38
N VAL A 456 20.03 9.17 16.98
CA VAL A 456 20.61 10.51 16.91
C VAL A 456 21.93 10.47 17.68
N PRO A 457 23.08 10.81 17.06
CA PRO A 457 24.33 10.90 17.79
C PRO A 457 24.16 11.85 18.98
N GLU A 458 24.61 11.45 20.16
CA GLU A 458 24.83 12.40 21.24
C GLU A 458 25.89 13.37 20.73
N LEU A 459 25.49 14.55 20.26
CA LEU A 459 26.42 15.64 20.04
C LEU A 459 27.22 15.77 21.33
N ALA A 460 28.54 15.68 21.21
CA ALA A 460 29.47 15.99 22.27
C ALA A 460 28.93 17.20 23.04
N SER A 461 28.84 17.02 24.36
CA SER A 461 28.46 18.01 25.35
C SER A 461 28.82 19.42 24.90
N SER A 462 27.93 20.37 25.20
CA SER A 462 27.97 21.82 24.97
C SER A 462 29.21 22.56 25.53
N ALA A 463 30.38 21.95 25.53
CA ALA A 463 31.67 22.50 25.94
C ALA A 463 32.45 23.15 24.78
N ASP A 464 32.12 22.86 23.51
CA ASP A 464 32.80 23.48 22.34
C ASP A 464 32.09 24.70 21.75
N ARG A 465 31.06 25.22 22.43
CA ARG A 465 30.50 26.56 22.15
C ARG A 465 30.96 27.57 23.19
N SER A 466 32.27 27.70 23.34
CA SER A 466 32.88 28.89 23.92
C SER A 466 34.32 29.03 23.44
N GLN A 467 34.50 29.81 22.36
CA GLN A 467 35.48 30.89 22.18
C GLN A 467 35.78 31.07 20.68
N GLY A 468 35.57 32.31 20.21
CA GLY A 468 35.75 32.75 18.83
C GLY A 468 34.90 33.99 18.57
#